data_AF-A0A8T3W5S7-F1
#
_entry.id   AF-A0A8T3W5S7-F1
#
_cell.length_a   1.000
_cell.length_b   1.000
_cell.length_c   1.000
_cell.angle_alpha   90.00
_cell.angle_beta   90.00
_cell.angle_gamma   90.00
#
_symmetry.space_group_name_H-M   'P 1'
#
loop_
_entity.id
_entity.type
_entity.pdbx_description
1 polymer ?
#
loop_
_entity_poly.entity_id
_entity_poly.type
_entity_poly.pdbx_seq_one_letter_code
_entity_poly.pdbx_strand_id
1 'polypeptide(L)' 'MPVKFLVDESSGFKLYKFLLERGFNVKFVGEIMPSASDENVLYFAEKEKRILITNDKDFGELIFRLN' A
#
# COMPACT_ATOMS: atom_id res chain seq x y z
N MET A 1 -10.61 1.95 15.26
CA MET A 1 -9.50 2.77 14.72
C MET A 1 -9.89 3.23 13.32
N PRO A 2 -9.53 4.43 12.86
CA PRO A 2 -9.80 4.85 11.49
C PRO A 2 -9.05 3.98 10.49
N VAL A 3 -9.68 3.73 9.34
CA VAL A 3 -9.07 2.95 8.24
C VAL A 3 -7.81 3.67 7.75
N LYS A 4 -6.74 2.91 7.53
CA LYS A 4 -5.50 3.40 6.95
C LYS A 4 -5.22 2.70 5.63
N PHE A 5 -4.76 3.45 4.64
CA PHE A 5 -4.39 2.93 3.34
C PHE A 5 -2.89 3.07 3.09
N LEU A 6 -2.36 2.15 2.30
CA LEU A 6 -1.07 2.23 1.63
C LEU A 6 -1.33 2.03 0.14
N VAL A 7 -1.02 3.03 -0.68
CA VAL A 7 -1.19 2.95 -2.13
C VAL A 7 0.15 2.58 -2.74
N ASP A 8 0.17 1.46 -3.46
CA ASP A 8 1.34 0.98 -4.18
C ASP A 8 1.66 1.84 -5.42
N GLU A 9 2.91 1.80 -5.88
CA GLU A 9 3.35 2.48 -7.11
C GLU A 9 2.51 2.05 -8.32
N SER A 10 2.15 0.76 -8.42
CA SER A 10 1.31 0.21 -9.51
C SER A 10 -0.11 0.82 -9.57
N SER A 11 -0.61 1.36 -8.46
CA SER A 11 -1.92 2.00 -8.38
C SER A 11 -1.90 3.49 -8.69
N GLY A 12 -0.70 4.08 -8.71
CA GLY A 12 -0.45 5.43 -9.17
C GLY A 12 -0.81 6.56 -8.18
N PHE A 13 -0.11 7.68 -8.34
CA PHE A 13 -0.19 8.83 -7.45
C PHE A 13 -1.57 9.52 -7.41
N LYS A 14 -2.34 9.44 -8.50
CA LYS A 14 -3.69 10.04 -8.58
C LYS A 14 -4.64 9.44 -7.56
N LEU A 15 -4.57 8.13 -7.33
CA LEU A 15 -5.41 7.45 -6.33
C LEU A 15 -5.04 7.90 -4.91
N TYR A 16 -3.75 7.99 -4.62
CA TYR A 16 -3.27 8.52 -3.34
C TYR A 16 -3.82 9.94 -3.07
N LYS A 17 -3.70 10.86 -4.04
CA LYS A 17 -4.22 12.22 -3.90
C LYS A 17 -5.72 12.26 -3.67
N PHE A 18 -6.49 11.49 -4.43
CA PHE A 18 -7.94 11.36 -4.26
C PHE A 18 -8.35 10.91 -2.85
N LEU A 19 -7.62 9.97 -2.25
CA LEU A 19 -7.86 9.49 -0.89
C LEU A 19 -7.43 10.52 0.16
N LEU A 20 -6.30 11.17 -0.06
CA LEU A 20 -5.79 12.22 0.83
C LEU A 20 -6.75 13.41 0.90
N GLU A 21 -7.26 13.88 -0.24
CA GLU A 21 -8.25 14.96 -0.34
C GLU A 21 -9.59 14.62 0.33
N ARG A 22 -9.91 13.33 0.47
CA ARG A 22 -11.09 12.84 1.21
C ARG A 22 -10.85 12.71 2.71
N GLY A 23 -9.66 13.04 3.20
CA GLY A 23 -9.32 12.99 4.62
C GLY A 23 -8.97 11.58 5.14
N PHE A 24 -8.68 10.62 4.26
CA PHE A 24 -8.22 9.29 4.69
C PHE A 24 -6.77 9.35 5.20
N ASN A 25 -6.44 8.48 6.16
CA ASN A 25 -5.05 8.22 6.53
C ASN A 25 -4.40 7.34 5.47
N VAL A 26 -3.81 7.97 4.46
CA VAL A 26 -3.18 7.28 3.32
C VAL A 26 -1.69 7.63 3.24
N LYS A 27 -0.87 6.65 2.87
CA LYS A 27 0.52 6.84 2.45
C LYS A 27 0.72 6.28 1.04
N PHE A 28 1.71 6.77 0.32
CA PHE A 28 2.09 6.31 -1.01
C PHE A 28 3.47 5.65 -0.99
N VAL A 29 3.58 4.43 -1.52
CA VAL A 29 4.83 3.64 -1.54
C VAL A 29 5.94 4.43 -2.22
N GLY A 30 5.67 5.01 -3.40
CA GLY A 30 6.67 5.78 -4.15
C GLY A 30 7.17 7.06 -3.47
N GLU A 31 6.50 7.55 -2.41
CA GLU A 31 6.99 8.68 -1.60
C GLU A 31 7.80 8.23 -0.38
N ILE A 32 7.40 7.13 0.27
CA ILE A 32 7.95 6.73 1.58
C ILE A 32 8.98 5.60 1.49
N MET A 33 8.93 4.80 0.43
CA MET A 33 9.73 3.60 0.22
C MET A 33 9.87 3.31 -1.29
N PRO A 34 10.49 4.23 -2.06
CA PRO A 34 10.58 4.10 -3.50
C PRO A 34 11.30 2.82 -3.91
N SER A 35 10.74 2.11 -4.90
CA SER A 35 11.32 0.86 -5.42
C SER A 35 11.50 -0.23 -4.33
N ALA A 36 10.66 -0.21 -3.30
CA ALA A 36 10.60 -1.28 -2.31
C ALA A 36 10.13 -2.59 -2.96
N SER A 37 10.65 -3.72 -2.48
CA SER A 37 10.13 -5.03 -2.87
C SER A 37 8.74 -5.28 -2.28
N ASP A 38 7.97 -6.18 -2.89
CA ASP A 38 6.63 -6.54 -2.44
C ASP A 38 6.60 -7.00 -0.98
N GLU A 39 7.62 -7.76 -0.53
CA GLU A 39 7.72 -8.20 0.87
C GLU A 39 7.89 -7.02 1.84
N ASN A 40 8.66 -6.01 1.44
CA ASN A 40 8.87 -4.82 2.27
C ASN A 40 7.60 -3.96 2.33
N VAL A 41 6.87 -3.85 1.21
CA VAL A 41 5.57 -3.17 1.14
C VAL A 41 4.54 -3.89 2.03
N LEU A 42 4.45 -5.22 1.94
CA LEU A 42 3.57 -6.04 2.78
C LEU A 42 3.92 -5.92 4.26
N TYR A 43 5.20 -6.05 4.62
CA TYR A 43 5.66 -5.91 5.99
C TYR A 43 5.32 -4.54 6.57
N PHE A 44 5.51 -3.47 5.80
CA PHE A 44 5.15 -2.12 6.23
C PHE A 44 3.64 -1.96 6.41
N ALA A 45 2.84 -2.46 5.46
CA ALA A 45 1.39 -2.44 5.55
C ALA A 45 0.89 -3.18 6.81
N GLU A 46 1.43 -4.36 7.09
CA GLU A 46 1.09 -5.17 8.26
C GLU A 46 1.48 -4.49 9.57
N LYS A 47 2.73 -4.00 9.66
CA LYS A 47 3.27 -3.32 10.84
C LYS A 47 2.47 -2.07 11.19
N GLU A 48 2.04 -1.30 10.20
CA GLU A 48 1.27 -0.07 10.39
C GLU A 48 -0.25 -0.27 10.48
N LYS A 49 -0.71 -1.51 10.25
CA LYS A 49 -2.12 -1.91 10.11
C LYS A 49 -2.84 -1.10 9.02
N ARG A 50 -2.29 -1.14 7.81
CA ARG A 50 -2.80 -0.47 6.60
C ARG A 50 -3.37 -1.50 5.61
N ILE A 51 -4.44 -1.12 4.93
CA ILE A 51 -4.94 -1.82 3.75
C ILE A 51 -4.06 -1.41 2.57
N LEU A 52 -3.36 -2.38 1.97
CA LEU A 52 -2.61 -2.20 0.74
C LEU A 52 -3.58 -2.13 -0.45
N ILE A 53 -3.44 -1.10 -1.29
CA ILE A 53 -4.10 -0.99 -2.58
C ILE A 53 -3.03 -1.11 -3.65
N THR A 54 -3.11 -2.18 -4.45
CA THR A 54 -2.17 -2.50 -5.52
C THR A 54 -2.92 -3.01 -6.76
N ASN A 55 -2.39 -2.72 -7.95
CA ASN A 55 -2.84 -3.32 -9.21
C ASN A 55 -1.95 -4.50 -9.62
N ASP A 56 -0.86 -4.72 -8.89
CA ASP A 56 0.07 -5.81 -9.12
C ASP A 56 -0.52 -7.13 -8.62
N LYS A 57 -0.52 -8.14 -9.49
CA LYS A 57 -1.11 -9.46 -9.22
C LYS A 57 -0.18 -10.35 -8.39
N ASP A 58 1.11 -10.05 -8.36
CA ASP A 58 2.12 -10.89 -7.72
C ASP A 58 2.01 -10.84 -6.18
N PHE A 59 1.49 -9.73 -5.64
CA PHE A 59 1.11 -9.63 -4.22
C PHE A 59 0.09 -10.69 -3.79
N GLY A 60 -0.83 -11.08 -4.69
CA GLY A 60 -1.83 -12.11 -4.40
C GLY A 60 -1.18 -13.44 -4.07
N GLU A 61 -0.14 -13.85 -4.82
CA GLU A 61 0.61 -15.08 -4.56
C GLU A 61 1.41 -14.99 -3.26
N LEU A 62 2.03 -13.84 -2.99
CA LEU A 62 2.83 -13.61 -1.79
C LEU A 62 2.01 -13.72 -0.50
N ILE A 63 0.77 -13.23 -0.50
CA ILE A 63 -0.12 -13.34 0.67
C ILE A 63 -0.41 -14.81 1.04
N PHE A 64 -0.52 -15.71 0.07
CA PHE A 64 -0.71 -17.14 0.36
C PHE A 64 0.57 -17.86 0.78
N ARG A 65 1.74 -17.34 0.38
CA ARG A 65 3.04 -17.94 0.71
C ARG A 65 3.54 -17.55 2.09
N LEU A 66 3.18 -16.36 2.56
CA LEU A 66 3.63 -15.78 3.84
C LEU A 66 2.69 -16.09 5.01
N ASN A 67 1.64 -16.88 4.78
CA ASN A 67 0.69 -17.37 5.80
C ASN A 67 0.93 -18.85 6.14
#